data_AF-A0A0H4I5R2-F1
#
_entry.id   AF-A0A0H4I5R2-F1
#
_cell.length_a   1.000
_cell.length_b   1.000
_cell.length_c   1.000
_cell.angle_alpha   90.00
_cell.angle_beta   90.00
_cell.angle_gamma   90.00
#
_symmetry.space_group_name_H-M   'P 1'
#
loop_
_entity.id
_entity.type
_entity.pdbx_description
1 polymer ?
#
loop_
_entity_poly.entity_id
_entity_poly.type
_entity_poly.pdbx_seq_one_letter_code
_entity_poly.pdbx_strand_id
1 'polypeptide(L)'
;MAKSQHGVVLIIALIMLVVISMLAAISIRNATTTISVSGNVRTTELATQAAEIALQHCERSVLQILKVDAGGTDDYATTFTYDNILFEAKPPDWQNTTMWDGTSSKAYSLPLSMVNQAGMAATYKRAPECMVERMIIARIVVEAVPAIPAVPAIPAGPGGTSSAVPAVPAVPTVPAKYKIDPDSLFRITARGFGPEVENDAGRPVGSEVWLQSQIKIRYYEDDE
;
A
#
# COMPACT_ATOMS: atom_id res chain seq x y z
N MET A 1 61.87 38.72 47.36
CA MET A 1 60.92 38.83 46.22
C MET A 1 60.24 37.47 46.02
N ALA A 2 59.00 37.47 45.50
CA ALA A 2 58.17 36.29 45.15
C ALA A 2 57.30 35.68 46.27
N LYS A 3 56.12 36.27 46.52
CA LYS A 3 54.98 35.58 47.14
C LYS A 3 53.64 36.21 46.70
N SER A 4 53.28 36.04 45.42
CA SER A 4 51.94 36.40 44.90
C SER A 4 51.47 35.52 43.73
N GLN A 5 52.16 34.42 43.41
CA GLN A 5 51.86 33.60 42.22
C GLN A 5 50.95 32.38 42.47
N HIS A 6 50.58 32.06 43.71
CA HIS A 6 49.84 30.82 44.00
C HIS A 6 48.31 30.91 43.80
N GLY A 7 47.72 32.10 43.77
CA GLY A 7 46.26 32.27 43.58
C GLY A 7 45.79 32.12 42.13
N VAL A 8 46.62 32.57 41.17
CA VAL A 8 46.28 32.56 39.73
C VAL A 8 46.26 31.14 39.15
N VAL A 9 47.13 30.25 39.62
CA VAL A 9 47.20 28.87 39.12
C VAL A 9 45.92 28.09 39.38
N LEU A 10 45.30 28.28 40.56
CA LEU A 10 44.03 27.62 40.89
C LEU A 10 42.91 28.06 39.95
N ILE A 11 42.81 29.37 39.67
CA ILE A 11 41.78 29.94 38.80
C ILE A 11 41.95 29.41 37.37
N ILE A 12 43.18 29.38 36.85
CA ILE A 12 43.46 28.85 35.50
C ILE A 12 43.13 27.36 35.42
N ALA A 13 43.50 26.57 36.44
CA ALA A 13 43.20 25.14 36.48
C ALA A 13 41.68 24.88 36.50
N LEU A 14 40.92 25.67 37.26
CA LEU A 14 39.46 25.57 37.32
C LEU A 14 38.81 25.91 35.97
N ILE A 15 39.28 26.97 35.31
CA ILE A 15 38.80 27.35 33.97
C ILE A 15 39.10 26.23 32.97
N MET A 16 40.32 25.69 32.97
CA MET A 16 40.71 24.60 32.07
C MET A 16 39.88 23.32 32.33
N LEU A 17 39.64 22.97 33.59
CA LEU A 17 38.77 21.83 33.94
C LEU A 17 37.34 22.03 33.42
N VAL A 18 36.78 23.23 33.55
CA VAL A 18 35.44 23.54 33.04
C VAL A 18 35.40 23.43 31.52
N VAL A 19 36.40 23.97 30.82
CA VAL A 19 36.46 23.90 29.35
C VAL A 19 36.59 22.45 28.88
N ILE A 20 37.48 21.66 29.47
CA ILE A 20 37.66 20.23 29.12
C ILE A 20 36.36 19.45 29.41
N SER A 21 35.71 19.70 30.54
CA SER A 21 34.43 19.07 30.88
C SER A 21 33.33 19.42 29.87
N MET A 22 33.28 20.67 29.41
CA MET A 22 32.28 21.11 28.44
C MET A 22 32.52 20.47 27.07
N LEU A 23 33.77 20.39 26.61
CA LEU A 23 34.15 19.70 25.38
C LEU A 23 33.84 18.20 25.44
N ALA A 24 34.11 17.54 26.58
CA ALA A 24 33.79 16.14 26.80
C ALA A 24 32.27 15.89 26.76
N ALA A 25 31.46 16.73 27.42
CA ALA A 25 30.00 16.60 27.43
C ALA A 25 29.39 16.73 26.01
N ILE A 26 29.90 17.67 25.20
CA ILE A 26 29.46 17.84 23.81
C ILE A 26 29.82 16.61 22.97
N SER A 27 31.03 16.07 23.14
CA SER A 27 31.47 14.86 22.43
C SER A 27 30.58 13.64 22.75
N ILE A 28 30.26 13.43 24.03
CA ILE A 28 29.38 12.33 24.46
C ILE A 28 27.98 12.49 23.88
N ARG A 29 27.39 13.69 23.96
CA ARG A 29 26.03 13.93 23.45
C ARG A 29 25.94 13.68 21.94
N ASN A 30 26.95 14.10 21.19
CA ASN A 30 27.00 13.88 19.75
C ASN A 30 27.13 12.39 19.43
N ALA A 31 27.98 11.66 20.15
CA ALA A 31 28.14 10.21 19.99
C ALA A 31 26.84 9.44 20.30
N THR A 32 26.12 9.80 21.37
CA THR A 32 24.83 9.17 21.68
C THR A 32 23.80 9.43 20.56
N THR A 33 23.83 10.64 19.98
CA THR A 33 22.93 11.00 18.87
C THR A 33 23.26 10.19 17.61
N THR A 34 24.54 9.98 17.28
CA THR A 34 24.90 9.17 16.11
C THR A 34 24.53 7.70 16.29
N ILE A 35 24.69 7.16 17.49
CA ILE A 35 24.29 5.77 17.80
C ILE A 35 22.77 5.60 17.67
N SER A 36 21.98 6.53 18.22
CA SER A 36 20.50 6.43 18.14
C SER A 36 20.00 6.60 16.72
N VAL A 37 20.55 7.56 15.97
CA VAL A 37 20.22 7.75 14.54
C VAL A 37 20.61 6.50 13.74
N SER A 38 21.82 5.97 13.93
CA SER A 38 22.27 4.76 13.24
C SER A 38 21.42 3.53 13.59
N GLY A 39 21.00 3.41 14.84
CA GLY A 39 20.07 2.36 15.28
C GLY A 39 18.72 2.45 14.56
N ASN A 40 18.11 3.63 14.54
CA ASN A 40 16.82 3.86 13.88
C ASN A 40 16.90 3.65 12.36
N VAL A 41 18.01 4.04 11.72
CA VAL A 41 18.23 3.77 10.29
C VAL A 41 18.26 2.26 10.05
N ARG A 42 19.02 1.51 10.85
CA ARG A 42 19.10 0.05 10.72
C ARG A 42 17.75 -0.65 10.92
N THR A 43 16.97 -0.28 11.94
CA THR A 43 15.65 -0.90 12.18
C THR A 43 14.66 -0.55 11.06
N THR A 44 14.74 0.67 10.53
CA THR A 44 13.92 1.10 9.38
C THR A 44 14.31 0.36 8.10
N GLU A 45 15.61 0.16 7.83
CA GLU A 45 16.07 -0.64 6.67
C GLU A 45 15.56 -2.08 6.72
N LEU A 46 15.59 -2.71 7.91
CA LEU A 46 15.05 -4.05 8.10
C LEU A 46 13.53 -4.09 7.94
N ALA A 47 12.82 -3.08 8.48
CA ALA A 47 11.37 -2.94 8.26
C ALA A 47 11.04 -2.79 6.77
N THR A 48 11.83 -2.02 6.01
CA THR A 48 11.67 -1.89 4.55
C THR A 48 11.89 -3.22 3.83
N GLN A 49 12.96 -3.95 4.15
CA GLN A 49 13.21 -5.28 3.57
C GLN A 49 12.04 -6.24 3.84
N ALA A 50 11.50 -6.25 5.06
CA ALA A 50 10.33 -7.05 5.40
C ALA A 50 9.08 -6.63 4.62
N ALA A 51 8.87 -5.32 4.41
CA ALA A 51 7.77 -4.79 3.61
C ALA A 51 7.90 -5.18 2.13
N GLU A 52 9.10 -5.17 1.57
CA GLU A 52 9.38 -5.58 0.19
C GLU A 52 9.10 -7.08 -0.02
N ILE A 53 9.51 -7.93 0.93
CA ILE A 53 9.20 -9.36 0.91
C ILE A 53 7.69 -9.59 0.93
N ALA A 54 6.96 -8.85 1.78
CA ALA A 54 5.50 -8.91 1.82
C ALA A 54 4.84 -8.47 0.53
N LEU A 55 5.30 -7.36 -0.04
CA LEU A 55 4.81 -6.83 -1.31
C LEU A 55 4.99 -7.86 -2.43
N GLN A 56 6.21 -8.39 -2.59
CA GLN A 56 6.54 -9.35 -3.63
C GLN A 56 5.77 -10.67 -3.46
N HIS A 57 5.61 -11.17 -2.23
CA HIS A 57 4.85 -12.37 -1.96
C HIS A 57 3.37 -12.22 -2.36
N CYS A 58 2.75 -11.09 -2.01
CA CYS A 58 1.35 -10.86 -2.29
C CYS A 58 1.10 -10.57 -3.77
N GLU A 59 2.01 -9.89 -4.46
CA GLU A 59 1.98 -9.77 -5.92
C GLU A 59 2.01 -11.13 -6.61
N ARG A 60 2.97 -11.98 -6.24
CA ARG A 60 3.08 -13.34 -6.80
C ARG A 60 1.86 -14.20 -6.49
N SER A 61 1.33 -14.11 -5.28
CA SER A 61 0.15 -14.86 -4.87
C SER A 61 -1.09 -14.46 -5.66
N VAL A 62 -1.27 -13.16 -5.93
CA VAL A 62 -2.39 -12.65 -6.76
C VAL A 62 -2.27 -13.15 -8.19
N LEU A 63 -1.07 -13.06 -8.78
CA LEU A 63 -0.82 -13.60 -10.12
C LEU A 63 -1.09 -15.10 -10.18
N GLN A 64 -0.69 -15.83 -9.14
CA GLN A 64 -0.89 -17.27 -9.06
C GLN A 64 -2.38 -17.66 -9.01
N ILE A 65 -3.17 -16.95 -8.20
CA ILE A 65 -4.63 -17.17 -8.12
C ILE A 65 -5.29 -16.93 -9.48
N LEU A 66 -4.95 -15.81 -10.14
CA LEU A 66 -5.56 -15.45 -11.42
C LEU A 66 -5.13 -16.39 -12.55
N LYS A 67 -3.88 -16.88 -12.51
CA LYS A 67 -3.40 -17.91 -13.42
C LYS A 67 -4.20 -19.20 -13.28
N VAL A 68 -4.46 -19.66 -12.06
CA VAL A 68 -5.24 -20.89 -11.80
C VAL A 68 -6.71 -20.71 -12.18
N ASP A 69 -7.30 -19.55 -11.91
CA ASP A 69 -8.68 -19.20 -12.33
C ASP A 69 -8.83 -19.21 -13.86
N ALA A 70 -7.78 -18.79 -14.58
CA ALA A 70 -7.71 -18.87 -16.04
C ALA A 70 -7.40 -20.29 -16.58
N GLY A 71 -7.38 -21.32 -15.74
CA GLY A 71 -7.13 -22.72 -16.12
C GLY A 71 -5.66 -23.14 -16.17
N GLY A 72 -4.74 -22.29 -15.68
CA GLY A 72 -3.32 -22.62 -15.55
C GLY A 72 -3.00 -23.51 -14.34
N THR A 73 -1.74 -23.92 -14.22
CA THR A 73 -1.22 -24.72 -13.09
C THR A 73 -0.62 -23.84 -11.98
N ASP A 74 -0.66 -24.35 -10.74
CA ASP A 74 -0.03 -23.73 -9.59
C ASP A 74 1.49 -23.95 -9.56
N ASP A 75 2.26 -22.86 -9.56
CA ASP A 75 3.73 -22.87 -9.51
C ASP A 75 4.28 -22.11 -8.30
N TYR A 76 3.41 -21.63 -7.39
CA TYR A 76 3.83 -20.80 -6.26
C TYR A 76 3.11 -21.19 -4.97
N ALA A 77 3.84 -21.88 -4.09
CA ALA A 77 3.33 -22.27 -2.78
C ALA A 77 3.03 -21.03 -1.91
N THR A 78 1.76 -20.82 -1.59
CA THR A 78 1.29 -19.75 -0.72
C THR A 78 0.04 -20.18 0.05
N THR A 79 -0.13 -19.65 1.26
CA THR A 79 -1.40 -19.76 2.02
C THR A 79 -2.39 -18.65 1.66
N PHE A 80 -2.00 -17.74 0.76
CA PHE A 80 -2.84 -16.68 0.26
C PHE A 80 -3.88 -17.26 -0.71
N THR A 81 -5.15 -16.92 -0.49
CA THR A 81 -6.30 -17.46 -1.23
C THR A 81 -7.17 -16.33 -1.79
N TYR A 82 -8.20 -16.68 -2.58
CA TYR A 82 -9.14 -15.70 -3.14
C TYR A 82 -9.83 -14.83 -2.06
N ASP A 83 -10.09 -15.37 -0.86
CA ASP A 83 -10.68 -14.63 0.26
C ASP A 83 -9.79 -13.49 0.78
N ASN A 84 -8.48 -13.54 0.50
CA ASN A 84 -7.52 -12.50 0.87
C ASN A 84 -7.47 -11.35 -0.15
N ILE A 85 -8.18 -11.48 -1.28
CA ILE A 85 -8.35 -10.42 -2.27
C ILE A 85 -9.64 -9.66 -1.93
N LEU A 86 -9.48 -8.46 -1.41
CA LEU A 86 -10.60 -7.60 -1.05
C LEU A 86 -11.24 -6.98 -2.28
N PHE A 87 -12.56 -6.81 -2.22
CA PHE A 87 -13.28 -5.98 -3.19
C PHE A 87 -12.92 -4.50 -3.00
N GLU A 88 -13.26 -3.67 -3.97
CA GLU A 88 -13.03 -2.22 -3.83
C GLU A 88 -13.85 -1.64 -2.66
N ALA A 89 -13.16 -0.99 -1.73
CA ALA A 89 -13.75 -0.21 -0.65
C ALA A 89 -13.67 1.31 -0.91
N LYS A 90 -14.67 2.06 -0.43
CA LYS A 90 -14.70 3.53 -0.45
C LYS A 90 -15.01 4.08 0.96
N PRO A 91 -14.05 4.69 1.67
CA PRO A 91 -12.63 4.84 1.30
C PRO A 91 -11.89 3.48 1.27
N PRO A 92 -10.72 3.41 0.62
CA PRO A 92 -9.89 2.21 0.60
C PRO A 92 -9.62 1.63 2.00
N ASP A 93 -9.68 0.30 2.13
CA ASP A 93 -9.51 -0.37 3.43
C ASP A 93 -8.09 -0.21 3.97
N TRP A 94 -7.08 -0.08 3.09
CA TRP A 94 -5.69 0.12 3.52
C TRP A 94 -5.49 1.40 4.33
N GLN A 95 -6.33 2.44 4.11
CA GLN A 95 -6.24 3.71 4.84
C GLN A 95 -6.83 3.62 6.24
N ASN A 96 -7.67 2.61 6.50
CA ASN A 96 -8.30 2.42 7.78
C ASN A 96 -7.43 1.52 8.65
N THR A 97 -6.74 2.10 9.64
CA THR A 97 -5.86 1.36 10.57
C THR A 97 -6.59 0.27 11.35
N THR A 98 -7.92 0.37 11.51
CA THR A 98 -8.73 -0.69 12.12
C THR A 98 -8.74 -1.97 11.27
N MET A 99 -8.61 -1.86 9.95
CA MET A 99 -8.53 -3.00 9.05
C MET A 99 -7.19 -3.73 9.13
N TRP A 100 -6.18 -3.13 9.77
CA TRP A 100 -4.87 -3.73 10.01
C TRP A 100 -4.76 -4.28 11.43
N ASP A 101 -5.11 -3.46 12.41
CA ASP A 101 -4.83 -3.71 13.83
C ASP A 101 -6.07 -4.21 14.61
N GLY A 102 -7.24 -4.27 13.97
CA GLY A 102 -8.49 -4.67 14.60
C GLY A 102 -8.67 -6.18 14.72
N THR A 103 -9.66 -6.60 15.51
CA THR A 103 -10.03 -8.02 15.71
C THR A 103 -10.58 -8.70 14.44
N SER A 104 -11.05 -7.91 13.48
CA SER A 104 -11.48 -8.36 12.15
C SER A 104 -10.53 -7.84 11.07
N SER A 105 -9.22 -7.93 11.31
CA SER A 105 -8.19 -7.50 10.37
C SER A 105 -8.41 -8.13 8.99
N LYS A 106 -8.28 -7.31 7.96
CA LYS A 106 -8.32 -7.69 6.55
C LYS A 106 -6.92 -7.83 5.97
N ALA A 107 -5.88 -7.53 6.75
CA ALA A 107 -4.51 -7.72 6.36
C ALA A 107 -4.15 -9.21 6.42
N TYR A 108 -3.53 -9.69 5.35
CA TYR A 108 -2.92 -11.01 5.31
C TYR A 108 -1.56 -10.97 5.99
N SER A 109 -1.35 -11.82 6.98
CA SER A 109 -0.08 -11.96 7.67
C SER A 109 0.79 -13.00 6.96
N LEU A 110 2.02 -12.62 6.61
CA LEU A 110 2.95 -13.54 5.98
C LEU A 110 3.49 -14.56 6.99
N PRO A 111 3.74 -15.81 6.55
CA PRO A 111 4.54 -16.75 7.32
C PRO A 111 5.90 -16.17 7.73
N LEU A 112 6.19 -16.17 9.05
CA LEU A 112 7.48 -15.70 9.60
C LEU A 112 8.69 -16.41 8.99
N SER A 113 8.53 -17.62 8.47
CA SER A 113 9.58 -18.38 7.78
C SER A 113 10.08 -17.71 6.49
N MET A 114 9.31 -16.80 5.89
CA MET A 114 9.76 -16.05 4.71
C MET A 114 10.78 -14.95 5.06
N VAL A 115 10.66 -14.34 6.24
CA VAL A 115 11.57 -13.28 6.70
C VAL A 115 12.67 -13.80 7.63
N ASN A 116 12.39 -14.86 8.39
CA ASN A 116 13.34 -15.50 9.30
C ASN A 116 13.97 -16.73 8.65
N GLN A 117 14.77 -16.50 7.62
CA GLN A 117 15.52 -17.55 6.94
C GLN A 117 16.83 -17.90 7.69
N ALA A 118 17.34 -19.11 7.45
CA ALA A 118 18.61 -19.54 8.03
C ALA A 118 19.75 -18.62 7.57
N GLY A 119 20.55 -18.13 8.51
CA GLY A 119 21.68 -17.22 8.24
C GLY A 119 21.33 -15.72 8.29
N MET A 120 20.09 -15.35 8.57
CA MET A 120 19.72 -13.95 8.81
C MET A 120 20.24 -13.45 10.17
N ALA A 121 20.82 -12.25 10.17
CA ALA A 121 21.41 -11.65 11.38
C ALA A 121 20.38 -11.07 12.36
N ALA A 122 19.15 -10.87 11.92
CA ALA A 122 18.05 -10.36 12.73
C ALA A 122 16.86 -11.31 12.63
N THR A 123 16.13 -11.44 13.74
CA THR A 123 14.92 -12.27 13.83
C THR A 123 13.72 -11.36 14.04
N TYR A 124 12.82 -11.33 13.07
CA TYR A 124 11.55 -10.62 13.17
C TYR A 124 10.64 -11.35 14.14
N LYS A 125 10.11 -10.63 15.14
CA LYS A 125 9.13 -11.18 16.08
C LYS A 125 7.72 -11.12 15.49
N ARG A 126 7.38 -10.01 14.85
CA ARG A 126 6.12 -9.78 14.15
C ARG A 126 6.28 -10.04 12.65
N ALA A 127 5.36 -10.80 12.07
CA ALA A 127 5.32 -11.05 10.64
C ALA A 127 4.96 -9.78 9.88
N PRO A 128 5.54 -9.54 8.69
CA PRO A 128 5.04 -8.48 7.84
C PRO A 128 3.65 -8.85 7.30
N GLU A 129 2.89 -7.84 6.94
CA GLU A 129 1.48 -7.97 6.56
C GLU A 129 1.26 -7.31 5.21
N CYS A 130 0.29 -7.78 4.44
CA CYS A 130 -0.11 -7.15 3.19
C CYS A 130 -1.64 -7.12 3.05
N MET A 131 -2.13 -6.20 2.25
CA MET A 131 -3.54 -6.07 1.91
C MET A 131 -3.66 -5.90 0.41
N VAL A 132 -4.47 -6.75 -0.22
CA VAL A 132 -4.73 -6.70 -1.66
C VAL A 132 -6.17 -6.29 -1.89
N GLU A 133 -6.38 -5.20 -2.61
CA GLU A 133 -7.69 -4.69 -2.98
C GLU A 133 -7.84 -4.62 -4.50
N ARG A 134 -8.99 -5.03 -5.02
CA ARG A 134 -9.37 -4.75 -6.40
C ARG A 134 -9.64 -3.26 -6.57
N MET A 135 -9.16 -2.70 -7.67
CA MET A 135 -9.47 -1.34 -8.12
C MET A 135 -10.30 -1.42 -9.40
N ILE A 136 -11.48 -0.81 -9.39
CA ILE A 136 -12.31 -0.67 -10.57
C ILE A 136 -11.81 0.57 -11.33
N ILE A 137 -11.09 0.34 -12.42
CA ILE A 137 -10.91 1.39 -13.42
C ILE A 137 -12.20 1.39 -14.25
N ALA A 138 -13.10 2.33 -13.98
CA ALA A 138 -14.26 2.51 -14.86
C ALA A 138 -13.75 2.96 -16.25
N ARG A 139 -13.57 2.01 -17.18
CA ARG A 139 -13.41 2.36 -18.58
C ARG A 139 -14.79 2.80 -19.07
N ILE A 140 -14.96 4.10 -19.34
CA ILE A 140 -16.18 4.60 -19.99
C ILE A 140 -16.14 4.09 -21.44
N VAL A 141 -16.76 2.94 -21.70
CA VAL A 141 -17.05 2.48 -23.06
C VAL A 141 -18.38 3.08 -23.45
N VAL A 142 -18.36 4.07 -24.35
CA VAL A 142 -19.58 4.56 -24.99
C VAL A 142 -19.95 3.56 -26.06
N GLU A 143 -20.81 2.59 -25.74
CA GLU A 143 -21.46 1.79 -26.79
C GLU A 143 -22.40 2.70 -27.57
N ALA A 144 -22.14 2.87 -28.87
CA ALA A 144 -23.07 3.51 -29.78
C ALA A 144 -24.33 2.63 -29.85
N VAL A 145 -25.41 3.06 -29.18
CA VAL A 145 -26.71 2.44 -29.34
C VAL A 145 -27.10 2.60 -30.82
N PRO A 146 -27.40 1.51 -31.55
CA PRO A 146 -27.81 1.63 -32.95
C PRO A 146 -29.06 2.51 -33.02
N ALA A 147 -29.06 3.45 -33.97
CA ALA A 147 -30.18 4.36 -34.17
C ALA A 147 -31.48 3.55 -34.29
N ILE A 148 -32.48 3.90 -33.48
CA ILE A 148 -33.82 3.34 -33.59
C ILE A 148 -34.28 3.64 -35.03
N PRO A 149 -34.63 2.63 -35.85
CA PRO A 149 -35.11 2.90 -37.20
C PRO A 149 -36.36 3.79 -37.11
N ALA A 150 -36.40 4.84 -37.91
CA ALA A 150 -37.54 5.74 -37.98
C ALA A 150 -38.81 4.92 -38.23
N VAL A 151 -39.79 5.05 -37.34
CA VAL A 151 -41.11 4.46 -37.55
C VAL A 151 -41.66 5.03 -38.85
N PRO A 152 -42.06 4.20 -39.84
CA PRO A 152 -42.64 4.72 -41.08
C PRO A 152 -43.87 5.56 -40.75
N ALA A 153 -43.96 6.76 -41.33
CA ALA A 153 -45.14 7.60 -41.20
C ALA A 153 -46.37 6.82 -41.67
N ILE A 154 -47.38 6.71 -40.82
CA ILE A 154 -48.68 6.14 -41.19
C ILE A 154 -49.29 7.09 -42.23
N PRO A 155 -49.64 6.65 -43.44
CA PRO A 155 -50.26 7.51 -44.42
C PRO A 155 -51.62 7.99 -43.89
N ALA A 156 -51.84 9.31 -43.95
CA ALA A 156 -53.09 9.92 -43.55
C ALA A 156 -54.25 9.37 -44.38
N GLY A 157 -55.26 8.79 -43.73
CA GLY A 157 -56.53 8.49 -44.37
C GLY A 157 -57.23 9.78 -44.83
N PRO A 158 -58.06 9.72 -45.89
CA PRO A 158 -58.68 10.92 -46.46
C PRO A 158 -59.80 11.39 -45.52
N GLY A 159 -59.50 12.37 -44.65
CA GLY A 159 -60.54 12.99 -43.82
C GLY A 159 -60.12 13.64 -42.51
N GLY A 160 -58.82 13.74 -42.16
CA GLY A 160 -58.36 14.38 -40.92
C GLY A 160 -57.54 15.64 -41.19
N THR A 161 -57.94 16.77 -40.62
CA THR A 161 -57.10 17.98 -40.55
C THR A 161 -55.81 17.67 -39.79
N SER A 162 -54.65 17.83 -40.42
CA SER A 162 -53.34 17.67 -39.79
C SER A 162 -53.20 18.59 -38.57
N SER A 163 -53.40 18.05 -37.37
CA SER A 163 -52.84 18.66 -36.18
C SER A 163 -51.40 18.17 -36.08
N ALA A 164 -50.47 18.97 -36.59
CA ALA A 164 -49.04 18.73 -36.39
C ALA A 164 -48.74 18.94 -34.90
N VAL A 165 -48.81 17.88 -34.11
CA VAL A 165 -48.19 17.88 -32.79
C VAL A 165 -46.68 17.99 -33.04
N PRO A 166 -46.00 19.08 -32.64
CA PRO A 166 -44.56 19.14 -32.78
C PRO A 166 -43.97 18.01 -31.95
N ALA A 167 -43.18 17.15 -32.58
CA ALA A 167 -42.42 16.13 -31.88
C ALA A 167 -41.59 16.82 -30.81
N VAL A 168 -41.90 16.59 -29.54
CA VAL A 168 -41.01 16.94 -28.44
C VAL A 168 -39.70 16.22 -28.75
N PRO A 169 -38.55 16.91 -28.90
CA PRO A 169 -37.29 16.22 -29.08
C PRO A 169 -37.10 15.32 -27.87
N ALA A 170 -37.10 14.01 -28.10
CA ALA A 170 -36.76 13.05 -27.05
C ALA A 170 -35.37 13.43 -26.55
N VAL A 171 -35.28 13.92 -25.32
CA VAL A 171 -33.99 14.03 -24.62
C VAL A 171 -33.47 12.59 -24.56
N PRO A 172 -32.38 12.23 -25.25
CA PRO A 172 -31.87 10.88 -25.14
C PRO A 172 -31.24 10.78 -23.76
N THR A 173 -32.00 10.25 -22.81
CA THR A 173 -31.41 9.74 -21.58
C THR A 173 -30.73 8.44 -22.00
N VAL A 174 -29.43 8.50 -22.24
CA VAL A 174 -28.61 7.31 -22.51
C VAL A 174 -28.37 6.65 -21.15
N PRO A 175 -28.97 5.47 -20.83
CA PRO A 175 -28.40 4.65 -19.78
C PRO A 175 -27.11 4.06 -20.35
N ALA A 176 -25.97 4.65 -20.02
CA ALA A 176 -24.67 4.04 -20.31
C ALA A 176 -24.64 2.65 -19.64
N LYS A 177 -24.74 1.58 -20.43
CA LYS A 177 -24.40 0.25 -19.95
C LYS A 177 -22.88 0.20 -19.85
N TYR A 178 -22.35 0.32 -18.63
CA TYR A 178 -20.93 0.13 -18.37
C TYR A 178 -20.62 -1.37 -18.45
N LYS A 179 -19.84 -1.77 -19.46
CA LYS A 179 -19.19 -3.08 -19.48
C LYS A 179 -17.85 -2.91 -18.75
N ILE A 180 -17.67 -3.59 -17.62
CA ILE A 180 -16.38 -3.62 -16.93
C ILE A 180 -15.45 -4.50 -17.78
N ASP A 181 -14.48 -3.87 -18.44
CA ASP A 181 -13.36 -4.53 -19.10
C ASP A 181 -12.60 -5.35 -18.01
N PRO A 182 -12.24 -6.63 -18.21
CA PRO A 182 -11.58 -7.45 -17.18
C PRO A 182 -10.13 -7.02 -16.86
N ASP A 183 -9.71 -5.81 -17.27
CA ASP A 183 -8.51 -5.13 -16.80
C ASP A 183 -8.53 -5.08 -15.27
N SER A 184 -7.96 -6.11 -14.67
CA SER A 184 -7.99 -6.31 -13.22
C SER A 184 -6.82 -5.53 -12.65
N LEU A 185 -7.12 -4.31 -12.20
CA LEU A 185 -6.19 -3.47 -11.47
C LEU A 185 -6.28 -3.83 -9.98
N PHE A 186 -5.14 -4.09 -9.36
CA PHE A 186 -5.05 -4.39 -7.93
C PHE A 186 -4.15 -3.38 -7.25
N ARG A 187 -4.55 -2.95 -6.06
CA ARG A 187 -3.71 -2.20 -5.13
C ARG A 187 -3.22 -3.16 -4.07
N ILE A 188 -1.91 -3.22 -3.91
CA ILE A 188 -1.27 -4.06 -2.91
C ILE A 188 -0.54 -3.12 -1.97
N THR A 189 -0.98 -3.09 -0.72
CA THR A 189 -0.31 -2.32 0.33
C THR A 189 0.37 -3.31 1.25
N ALA A 190 1.66 -3.13 1.52
CA ALA A 190 2.43 -3.97 2.40
C ALA A 190 2.95 -3.16 3.58
N ARG A 191 2.99 -3.80 4.74
CA ARG A 191 3.52 -3.25 5.97
C ARG A 191 4.63 -4.17 6.49
N GLY A 192 5.82 -3.61 6.63
CA GLY A 192 6.96 -4.29 7.25
C GLY A 192 7.25 -3.71 8.62
N PHE A 193 7.80 -4.56 9.48
CA PHE A 193 8.12 -4.23 10.87
C PHE A 193 9.59 -4.48 11.14
N GLY A 194 10.19 -3.61 11.96
CA GLY A 194 11.54 -3.84 12.48
C GLY A 194 11.59 -5.07 13.40
N PRO A 195 12.75 -5.72 13.56
CA PRO A 195 12.90 -6.88 14.46
C PRO A 195 12.56 -6.60 15.93
N GLU A 196 12.59 -5.34 16.33
CA GLU A 196 12.25 -4.87 17.67
C GLU A 196 10.75 -4.79 17.94
N VAL A 197 9.91 -4.81 16.91
CA VAL A 197 8.45 -4.73 17.05
C VAL A 197 7.90 -6.05 17.60
N GLU A 198 7.21 -5.98 18.74
CA GLU A 198 6.60 -7.16 19.37
C GLU A 198 5.40 -7.70 18.57
N ASN A 199 5.15 -9.00 18.71
CA ASN A 199 4.02 -9.69 18.06
C ASN A 199 2.73 -9.58 18.90
N ASP A 200 2.38 -8.37 19.28
CA ASP A 200 1.18 -8.08 20.07
C ASP A 200 -0.01 -7.73 19.16
N ALA A 201 -1.21 -8.02 19.65
CA ALA A 201 -2.43 -7.57 19.00
C ALA A 201 -2.55 -6.04 19.06
N GLY A 202 -2.96 -5.43 17.95
CA GLY A 202 -3.14 -3.99 17.85
C GLY A 202 -1.97 -3.27 17.20
N ARG A 203 -1.90 -1.95 17.45
CA ARG A 203 -0.99 -1.05 16.76
C ARG A 203 0.48 -1.35 17.09
N PRO A 204 1.35 -1.50 16.07
CA PRO A 204 2.77 -1.75 16.29
C PRO A 204 3.45 -0.61 17.05
N VAL A 205 4.44 -0.96 17.88
CA VAL A 205 5.32 -0.02 18.58
C VAL A 205 6.76 -0.30 18.13
N GLY A 206 7.35 0.61 17.36
CA GLY A 206 8.69 0.49 16.80
C GLY A 206 8.76 0.96 15.35
N SER A 207 9.75 0.49 14.58
CA SER A 207 9.88 0.82 13.17
C SER A 207 8.81 0.09 12.35
N GLU A 208 8.02 0.88 11.62
CA GLU A 208 6.96 0.43 10.73
C GLU A 208 7.14 1.14 9.38
N VAL A 209 7.12 0.39 8.30
CA VAL A 209 7.26 0.91 6.93
C VAL A 209 6.09 0.43 6.09
N TRP A 210 5.53 1.35 5.32
CA TRP A 210 4.41 1.09 4.42
C TRP A 210 4.89 1.22 2.98
N LEU A 211 4.65 0.19 2.18
CA LEU A 211 4.88 0.19 0.74
C LEU A 211 3.57 -0.06 0.01
N GLN A 212 3.46 0.50 -1.19
CA GLN A 212 2.28 0.30 -2.02
C GLN A 212 2.69 0.07 -3.47
N SER A 213 2.07 -0.94 -4.07
CA SER A 213 2.18 -1.28 -5.49
C SER A 213 0.80 -1.32 -6.12
N GLN A 214 0.75 -1.01 -7.41
CA GLN A 214 -0.45 -1.14 -8.22
C GLN A 214 -0.11 -1.98 -9.44
N ILE A 215 -0.77 -3.14 -9.56
CA ILE A 215 -0.54 -4.05 -10.68
C ILE A 215 -1.77 -4.09 -11.56
N LYS A 216 -1.57 -3.96 -12.87
CA LYS A 216 -2.60 -4.13 -13.88
C LYS A 216 -2.31 -5.42 -14.64
N ILE A 217 -3.27 -6.34 -14.64
CA ILE A 217 -3.14 -7.61 -15.33
C ILE A 217 -3.89 -7.53 -16.66
N ARG A 218 -3.20 -7.89 -17.74
CA ARG A 218 -3.79 -8.07 -19.06
C ARG A 218 -3.65 -9.53 -19.46
N TYR A 219 -4.77 -10.12 -19.85
CA TYR A 219 -4.77 -11.41 -20.52
C TYR A 219 -4.36 -11.18 -21.97
N TYR A 220 -3.39 -11.93 -22.44
CA TYR A 220 -3.09 -12.05 -23.86
C TYR A 220 -3.85 -13.28 -24.35
N GLU A 221 -4.78 -13.08 -25.26
CA GLU A 221 -5.30 -14.18 -26.07
C GLU A 221 -4.20 -14.47 -27.09
N ASP A 222 -3.67 -15.70 -27.08
CA ASP A 222 -2.75 -16.15 -28.13
C ASP A 222 -3.60 -16.26 -29.41
N ASP A 223 -3.44 -15.29 -30.32
CA ASP A 223 -3.99 -15.35 -31.67
C ASP A 223 -3.28 -16.49 -32.44
N GLU A 224 -3.84 -17.71 -32.40
CA GLU A 224 -3.49 -18.81 -33.31
C GLU A 224 -4.05 -18.61 -34.73
#